data_AF-A0A8T4ZNC0-F1
#
_entry.id   AF-A0A8T4ZNC0-F1
#
_cell.length_a   1.000
_cell.length_b   1.000
_cell.length_c   1.000
_cell.angle_alpha   90.00
_cell.angle_beta   90.00
_cell.angle_gamma   90.00
#
_symmetry.space_group_name_H-M   'P 1'
#
loop_
_entity.id
_entity.type
_entity.pdbx_description
1 polymer ?
#
loop_
_entity_poly.entity_id
_entity_poly.type
_entity_poly.pdbx_seq_one_letter_code
_entity_poly.pdbx_strand_id
1 'polypeptide(L)'
;MSDQSYEKRIADYLHSPVNRANAVTIFSMITSQYKKNTEVGRLRQEALKDNSRLMSAIERLQEKILRDEEYSASIIPTVISSDEARNLLFCNEIRPTTEGIYFWLFYILTGFASGFSIVSLINLDEKAIEDFRNDLIQRKGILRGRVDRSVFQEITGRLPFSEYAFGFELLNYFVFWFRNKQLMEKTQFEEDLKKMGVTDEEIPKLVGVRDDAALVVYSIPRGKKRRVEFIPRTKNFITRWYSSFLTNPDIPQPQLGRFLSSLYVSSSKESRGVMDKFLLYLLRNEVDGTLLEEMLGIRVDEIAKSVRPLSYARFFFSKLQ
;
A
#
# COMPACT_ATOMS: atom_id res chain seq x y z
N MET A 1 10.52 19.52 -3.26
CA MET A 1 9.82 18.61 -4.19
C MET A 1 10.79 18.34 -5.32
N SER A 2 10.70 17.19 -6.00
CA SER A 2 11.36 17.08 -7.30
C SER A 2 10.73 18.15 -8.21
N ASP A 3 11.54 18.99 -8.86
CA ASP A 3 11.06 19.99 -9.83
C ASP A 3 10.61 19.32 -11.16
N GLN A 4 10.62 17.99 -11.22
CA GLN A 4 10.20 17.21 -12.38
C GLN A 4 8.69 16.97 -12.39
N SER A 5 8.08 17.11 -13.56
CA SER A 5 6.67 16.79 -13.77
C SER A 5 6.35 15.32 -13.49
N TYR A 6 5.11 15.03 -13.09
CA TYR A 6 4.67 13.64 -12.87
C TYR A 6 4.76 12.79 -14.16
N GLU A 7 4.55 13.40 -15.32
CA GLU A 7 4.75 12.75 -16.61
C GLU A 7 6.17 12.18 -16.76
N LYS A 8 7.18 13.02 -16.53
CA LYS A 8 8.59 12.61 -16.60
C LYS A 8 8.90 11.52 -15.58
N ARG A 9 8.35 11.64 -14.37
CA ARG A 9 8.53 10.63 -13.30
C ARG A 9 7.91 9.28 -13.66
N ILE A 10 6.75 9.26 -14.34
CA ILE A 10 6.20 8.03 -14.90
C ILE A 10 7.13 7.47 -15.98
N ALA A 11 7.59 8.30 -16.92
CA ALA A 11 8.50 7.86 -17.97
C ALA A 11 9.77 7.22 -17.37
N ASP A 12 10.41 7.89 -16.41
CA ASP A 12 11.57 7.39 -15.67
C ASP A 12 11.29 6.04 -15.00
N TYR A 13 10.18 5.92 -14.28
CA TYR A 13 9.74 4.66 -13.65
C TYR A 13 9.60 3.51 -14.67
N LEU A 14 9.07 3.79 -15.87
CA LEU A 14 8.82 2.80 -16.92
C LEU A 14 10.09 2.34 -17.66
N HIS A 15 11.26 2.94 -17.42
CA HIS A 15 12.51 2.47 -18.01
C HIS A 15 12.88 1.06 -17.55
N SER A 16 12.59 0.71 -16.29
CA SER A 16 12.80 -0.65 -15.75
C SER A 16 11.75 -1.62 -16.30
N PRO A 17 12.16 -2.78 -16.89
CA PRO A 17 11.20 -3.78 -17.39
C PRO A 17 10.25 -4.32 -16.33
N VAL A 18 10.71 -4.46 -15.08
CA VAL A 18 9.91 -4.97 -13.97
C VAL A 18 8.87 -3.93 -13.53
N ASN A 19 9.28 -2.66 -13.44
CA ASN A 19 8.38 -1.54 -13.13
C ASN A 19 7.33 -1.36 -14.23
N ARG A 20 7.74 -1.49 -15.50
CA ARG A 20 6.84 -1.48 -16.65
C ARG A 20 5.81 -2.60 -16.59
N ALA A 21 6.22 -3.82 -16.24
CA ALA A 21 5.29 -4.94 -16.05
C ALA A 21 4.30 -4.71 -14.90
N ASN A 22 4.75 -4.09 -13.79
CA ASN A 22 3.87 -3.67 -12.69
C ASN A 22 2.86 -2.62 -13.16
N ALA A 23 3.33 -1.57 -13.82
CA ALA A 23 2.47 -0.50 -14.32
C ALA A 23 1.45 -1.01 -15.36
N VAL A 24 1.83 -1.91 -16.27
CA VAL A 24 0.88 -2.54 -17.22
C VAL A 24 -0.17 -3.36 -16.48
N THR A 25 0.24 -4.10 -15.44
CA THR A 25 -0.68 -4.87 -14.60
C THR A 25 -1.71 -3.96 -13.94
N ILE A 26 -1.26 -2.84 -13.37
CA ILE A 26 -2.11 -1.86 -12.72
C ILE A 26 -3.00 -1.13 -13.73
N PHE A 27 -2.44 -0.69 -14.87
CA PHE A 27 -3.18 -0.06 -15.95
C PHE A 27 -4.32 -0.95 -16.44
N SER A 28 -4.05 -2.25 -16.59
CA SER A 28 -5.07 -3.24 -16.94
C SER A 28 -6.16 -3.39 -15.88
N MET A 29 -5.82 -3.28 -14.59
CA MET A 29 -6.79 -3.30 -13.49
C MET A 29 -7.69 -2.07 -13.49
N ILE A 30 -7.12 -0.86 -13.54
CA ILE A 30 -7.88 0.40 -13.46
C ILE A 30 -8.73 0.66 -14.70
N THR A 31 -8.37 0.08 -15.85
CA THR A 31 -9.13 0.16 -17.10
C THR A 31 -10.04 -1.05 -17.33
N SER A 32 -10.14 -2.00 -16.39
CA SER A 32 -10.84 -3.28 -16.58
C SER A 32 -12.35 -3.19 -16.90
N GLN A 33 -13.00 -2.07 -16.54
CA GLN A 33 -14.42 -1.79 -16.78
C GLN A 33 -14.74 -1.58 -18.26
N TYR A 34 -13.77 -1.12 -19.05
CA TYR A 34 -13.98 -0.84 -20.46
C TYR A 34 -13.95 -2.11 -21.31
N LYS A 35 -14.96 -2.29 -22.17
CA LYS A 35 -15.02 -3.38 -23.15
C LYS A 35 -13.88 -3.25 -24.16
N LYS A 36 -13.37 -4.36 -24.69
CA LYS A 36 -12.20 -4.39 -25.61
C LYS A 36 -12.35 -3.53 -26.86
N ASN A 37 -13.57 -3.29 -27.32
CA ASN A 37 -13.87 -2.51 -28.53
C ASN A 37 -13.95 -0.99 -28.29
N THR A 38 -13.95 -0.53 -27.04
CA THR A 38 -13.91 0.91 -26.68
C THR A 38 -12.51 1.48 -26.82
N GLU A 39 -12.37 2.80 -26.90
CA GLU A 39 -11.08 3.51 -26.98
C GLU A 39 -10.13 3.06 -25.86
N VAL A 40 -10.53 3.21 -24.59
CA VAL A 40 -9.74 2.79 -23.42
C VAL A 40 -9.48 1.28 -23.41
N GLY A 41 -10.45 0.48 -23.84
CA GLY A 41 -10.28 -0.96 -23.99
C GLY A 41 -9.18 -1.34 -24.98
N ARG A 42 -9.04 -0.60 -26.09
CA ARG A 42 -7.97 -0.80 -27.09
C ARG A 42 -6.61 -0.37 -26.54
N LEU A 43 -6.52 0.78 -25.87
CA LEU A 43 -5.30 1.23 -25.18
C LEU A 43 -4.77 0.15 -24.22
N ARG A 44 -5.67 -0.45 -23.42
CA ARG A 44 -5.35 -1.58 -22.54
C ARG A 44 -4.82 -2.79 -23.31
N GLN A 45 -5.44 -3.16 -24.44
CA GLN A 45 -4.95 -4.30 -25.24
C GLN A 45 -3.59 -4.03 -25.88
N GLU A 46 -3.34 -2.80 -26.34
CA GLU A 46 -2.05 -2.38 -26.89
C GLU A 46 -0.94 -2.50 -25.83
N ALA A 47 -1.16 -1.92 -24.64
CA ALA A 47 -0.19 -1.99 -23.54
C ALA A 47 0.04 -3.41 -23.01
N LEU A 48 -0.97 -4.29 -23.04
CA LEU A 48 -0.83 -5.70 -22.63
C LEU A 48 -0.08 -6.55 -23.67
N LYS A 49 -0.21 -6.23 -24.96
CA LYS A 49 0.51 -6.93 -26.04
C LYS A 49 1.97 -6.51 -26.10
N ASP A 50 2.22 -5.22 -25.90
CA ASP A 50 3.54 -4.62 -25.94
C ASP A 50 3.66 -3.60 -24.81
N ASN A 51 4.33 -4.02 -23.74
CA ASN A 51 4.51 -3.20 -22.55
C ASN A 51 5.23 -1.87 -22.86
N SER A 52 6.05 -1.79 -23.92
CA SER A 52 6.74 -0.55 -24.32
C SER A 52 5.78 0.55 -24.76
N ARG A 53 4.55 0.19 -25.17
CA ARG A 53 3.50 1.13 -25.56
C ARG A 53 2.72 1.72 -24.39
N LEU A 54 3.03 1.33 -23.16
CA LEU A 54 2.28 1.81 -22.00
C LEU A 54 2.29 3.34 -21.88
N MET A 55 3.42 4.01 -22.13
CA MET A 55 3.49 5.47 -22.05
C MET A 55 2.58 6.13 -23.09
N SER A 56 2.63 5.66 -24.35
CA SER A 56 1.71 6.12 -25.40
C SER A 56 0.24 5.85 -25.05
N ALA A 57 -0.07 4.73 -24.40
CA ALA A 57 -1.43 4.45 -23.92
C ALA A 57 -1.86 5.39 -22.79
N ILE A 58 -0.93 5.83 -21.94
CA ILE A 58 -1.16 6.81 -20.88
C ILE A 58 -1.43 8.20 -21.48
N GLU A 59 -0.60 8.65 -22.43
CA GLU A 59 -0.77 9.92 -23.14
C GLU A 59 -2.14 10.00 -23.82
N ARG A 60 -2.52 8.97 -24.59
CA ARG A 60 -3.84 8.91 -25.25
C ARG A 60 -5.00 8.86 -24.27
N LEU A 61 -4.82 8.24 -23.09
CA LEU A 61 -5.83 8.26 -22.03
C LEU A 61 -5.97 9.67 -21.43
N GLN A 62 -4.86 10.38 -21.26
CA GLN A 62 -4.82 11.76 -20.78
C GLN A 62 -5.49 12.72 -21.78
N GLU A 63 -5.17 12.61 -23.07
CA GLU A 63 -5.82 13.40 -24.14
C GLU A 63 -7.34 13.20 -24.15
N LYS A 64 -7.79 11.95 -23.99
CA LYS A 64 -9.21 11.63 -23.87
C LYS A 64 -9.86 12.36 -22.69
N ILE A 65 -9.24 12.33 -21.52
CA ILE A 65 -9.81 12.90 -20.30
C ILE A 65 -9.85 14.43 -20.34
N LEU A 66 -8.84 15.06 -20.95
CA LEU A 66 -8.88 16.49 -21.23
C LEU A 66 -10.01 16.85 -22.19
N ARG A 67 -10.15 16.08 -23.29
CA ARG A 67 -11.21 16.29 -24.29
C ARG A 67 -12.61 16.11 -23.72
N ASP A 68 -12.78 15.13 -22.84
CA ASP A 68 -14.07 14.84 -22.20
C ASP A 68 -14.34 15.77 -21.00
N GLU A 69 -13.35 16.57 -20.58
CA GLU A 69 -13.36 17.44 -19.40
C GLU A 69 -13.77 16.73 -18.08
N GLU A 70 -13.59 15.40 -18.01
CA GLU A 70 -14.10 14.57 -16.91
C GLU A 70 -13.07 13.53 -16.42
N TYR A 71 -12.79 13.53 -15.10
CA TYR A 71 -12.12 12.40 -14.46
C TYR A 71 -13.01 11.16 -14.50
N SER A 72 -12.43 9.99 -14.75
CA SER A 72 -13.18 8.73 -14.74
C SER A 72 -12.53 7.66 -13.86
N ALA A 73 -13.25 6.55 -13.66
CA ALA A 73 -12.75 5.36 -12.97
C ALA A 73 -11.45 4.77 -13.57
N SER A 74 -11.01 5.21 -14.76
CA SER A 74 -9.72 4.84 -15.34
C SER A 74 -8.53 5.52 -14.68
N ILE A 75 -8.74 6.60 -13.92
CA ILE A 75 -7.69 7.38 -13.24
C ILE A 75 -7.98 7.53 -11.76
N ILE A 76 -9.23 7.76 -11.37
CA ILE A 76 -9.63 7.84 -9.96
C ILE A 76 -10.65 6.72 -9.73
N PRO A 77 -10.26 5.56 -9.16
CA PRO A 77 -11.11 4.36 -9.14
C PRO A 77 -12.48 4.50 -8.46
N THR A 78 -12.70 5.56 -7.67
CA THR A 78 -13.98 5.88 -7.02
C THR A 78 -14.92 6.75 -7.86
N VAL A 79 -14.44 7.38 -8.93
CA VAL A 79 -15.26 8.26 -9.77
C VAL A 79 -16.17 7.42 -10.65
N ILE A 80 -17.48 7.65 -10.54
CA ILE A 80 -18.47 7.07 -11.45
C ILE A 80 -18.56 8.00 -12.65
N SER A 81 -18.42 7.47 -13.86
CA SER A 81 -18.54 8.30 -15.07
C SER A 81 -19.96 8.85 -15.21
N SER A 82 -20.08 10.01 -15.82
CA SER A 82 -21.34 10.65 -16.21
C SER A 82 -22.30 9.69 -16.94
N ASP A 83 -21.78 8.78 -17.78
CA ASP A 83 -22.56 7.76 -18.48
C ASP A 83 -23.18 6.68 -17.56
N GLU A 84 -22.57 6.38 -16.41
CA GLU A 84 -23.00 5.32 -15.48
C GLU A 84 -23.86 5.86 -14.33
N ALA A 85 -23.69 7.13 -13.92
CA ALA A 85 -24.52 7.76 -12.88
C ALA A 85 -24.68 9.28 -13.07
N ARG A 86 -25.50 9.68 -14.05
CA ARG A 86 -25.84 11.09 -14.35
C ARG A 86 -26.32 11.93 -13.17
N ASN A 87 -26.83 11.31 -12.10
CA ASN A 87 -27.46 11.99 -10.96
C ASN A 87 -26.51 12.18 -9.75
N LEU A 88 -25.26 11.72 -9.83
CA LEU A 88 -24.23 11.89 -8.79
C LEU A 88 -23.04 12.67 -9.40
N LEU A 89 -23.32 13.89 -9.85
CA LEU A 89 -22.37 14.76 -10.53
C LEU A 89 -21.34 15.34 -9.56
N PHE A 90 -20.11 14.81 -9.60
CA PHE A 90 -18.89 15.54 -9.21
C PHE A 90 -18.25 16.26 -10.42
N CYS A 91 -18.83 16.15 -11.63
CA CYS A 91 -18.18 16.52 -12.90
C CYS A 91 -17.92 18.03 -13.10
N ASN A 92 -18.30 18.90 -12.14
CA ASN A 92 -18.15 20.36 -12.26
C ASN A 92 -17.31 21.01 -11.15
N GLU A 93 -16.83 20.27 -10.14
CA GLU A 93 -16.10 20.90 -9.03
C GLU A 93 -14.60 21.06 -9.31
N ILE A 94 -14.01 20.16 -10.10
CA ILE A 94 -12.58 20.18 -10.46
C ILE A 94 -12.41 19.78 -11.93
N ARG A 95 -12.05 20.74 -12.78
CA ARG A 95 -11.68 20.45 -14.18
C ARG A 95 -10.37 19.65 -14.23
N PRO A 96 -10.29 18.57 -15.02
CA PRO A 96 -9.04 17.85 -15.20
C PRO A 96 -7.96 18.76 -15.80
N THR A 97 -6.77 18.71 -15.21
CA THR A 97 -5.56 19.33 -15.77
C THR A 97 -4.56 18.23 -16.13
N THR A 98 -3.66 18.50 -17.06
CA THR A 98 -2.57 17.58 -17.41
C THR A 98 -1.81 17.13 -16.16
N GLU A 99 -1.41 18.08 -15.32
CA GLU A 99 -0.68 17.80 -14.09
C GLU A 99 -1.51 16.96 -13.11
N GLY A 100 -2.78 17.28 -12.91
CA GLY A 100 -3.66 16.50 -12.03
C GLY A 100 -3.90 15.07 -12.52
N ILE A 101 -3.99 14.87 -13.83
CA ILE A 101 -4.12 13.54 -14.45
C ILE A 101 -2.86 12.72 -14.19
N TYR A 102 -1.68 13.27 -14.49
CA TYR A 102 -0.41 12.58 -14.28
C TYR A 102 -0.11 12.36 -12.79
N PHE A 103 -0.50 13.28 -11.91
CA PHE A 103 -0.43 13.09 -10.44
C PHE A 103 -1.13 11.80 -10.01
N TRP A 104 -2.41 11.63 -10.41
CA TRP A 104 -3.18 10.44 -10.05
C TRP A 104 -2.62 9.17 -10.66
N LEU A 105 -2.27 9.21 -11.95
CA LEU A 105 -1.69 8.08 -12.64
C LEU A 105 -0.35 7.68 -12.03
N PHE A 106 0.50 8.63 -11.66
CA PHE A 106 1.79 8.35 -11.05
C PHE A 106 1.62 7.54 -9.77
N TYR A 107 0.81 8.01 -8.81
CA TYR A 107 0.66 7.30 -7.54
C TYR A 107 0.00 5.93 -7.70
N ILE A 108 -0.92 5.77 -8.65
CA ILE A 108 -1.56 4.47 -8.90
C ILE A 108 -0.61 3.50 -9.60
N LEU A 109 0.00 3.91 -10.71
CA LEU A 109 0.83 3.04 -11.57
C LEU A 109 2.16 2.66 -10.93
N THR A 110 2.68 3.50 -10.04
CA THR A 110 3.86 3.20 -9.22
C THR A 110 3.49 2.46 -7.95
N GLY A 111 2.21 2.20 -7.66
CA GLY A 111 1.79 1.40 -6.51
C GLY A 111 2.30 -0.05 -6.55
N PHE A 112 2.16 -0.73 -5.41
CA PHE A 112 2.43 -2.16 -5.26
C PHE A 112 1.13 -2.93 -5.48
N ALA A 113 1.08 -3.83 -6.46
CA ALA A 113 -0.13 -4.57 -6.80
C ALA A 113 -0.13 -6.01 -6.28
N SER A 114 -1.20 -6.45 -5.62
CA SER A 114 -1.43 -7.85 -5.26
C SER A 114 -2.91 -8.19 -5.35
N GLY A 115 -3.27 -9.28 -6.05
CA GLY A 115 -4.67 -9.62 -6.32
C GLY A 115 -5.44 -8.49 -7.01
N PHE A 116 -6.51 -8.03 -6.37
CA PHE A 116 -7.34 -6.90 -6.80
C PHE A 116 -7.01 -5.59 -6.09
N SER A 117 -5.91 -5.56 -5.35
CA SER A 117 -5.53 -4.42 -4.51
C SER A 117 -4.26 -3.76 -5.02
N ILE A 118 -4.20 -2.44 -4.90
CA ILE A 118 -2.98 -1.65 -5.13
C ILE A 118 -2.75 -0.84 -3.87
N VAL A 119 -1.52 -0.82 -3.38
CA VAL A 119 -1.15 -0.05 -2.19
C VAL A 119 -0.03 0.90 -2.57
N SER A 120 -0.18 2.16 -2.19
CA SER A 120 0.82 3.20 -2.47
C SER A 120 1.14 3.94 -1.18
N LEU A 121 2.41 4.27 -0.99
CA LEU A 121 2.87 5.17 0.06
C LEU A 121 3.12 6.53 -0.58
N ILE A 122 2.28 7.51 -0.28
CA ILE A 122 2.37 8.85 -0.86
C ILE A 122 3.09 9.79 0.11
N ASN A 123 3.73 10.82 -0.46
CA ASN A 123 4.53 11.82 0.27
C ASN A 123 5.69 11.24 1.10
N LEU A 124 6.18 10.04 0.75
CA LEU A 124 7.49 9.55 1.18
C LEU A 124 8.58 10.00 0.21
N ASP A 125 9.84 9.95 0.66
CA ASP A 125 10.99 10.14 -0.22
C ASP A 125 10.93 9.12 -1.38
N GLU A 126 10.90 9.64 -2.61
CA GLU A 126 10.80 8.84 -3.83
C GLU A 126 11.98 7.89 -3.96
N LYS A 127 13.19 8.33 -3.56
CA LYS A 127 14.38 7.49 -3.59
C LYS A 127 14.25 6.34 -2.60
N ALA A 128 13.69 6.58 -1.41
CA ALA A 128 13.44 5.52 -0.43
C ALA A 128 12.43 4.48 -0.95
N ILE A 129 11.38 4.92 -1.64
CA ILE A 129 10.40 4.02 -2.28
C ILE A 129 11.02 3.24 -3.44
N GLU A 130 11.84 3.88 -4.26
CA GLU A 130 12.55 3.23 -5.36
C GLU A 130 13.53 2.18 -4.84
N ASP A 131 14.35 2.52 -3.84
CA ASP A 131 15.27 1.61 -3.19
C ASP A 131 14.53 0.41 -2.57
N PHE A 132 13.42 0.66 -1.90
CA PHE A 132 12.58 -0.38 -1.31
C PHE A 132 12.05 -1.35 -2.38
N ARG A 133 11.56 -0.79 -3.50
CA ARG A 133 11.10 -1.60 -4.63
C ARG A 133 12.23 -2.42 -5.24
N ASN A 134 13.41 -1.84 -5.41
CA ASN A 134 14.56 -2.52 -5.98
C ASN A 134 15.00 -3.70 -5.10
N ASP A 135 15.03 -3.54 -3.78
CA ASP A 135 15.29 -4.66 -2.85
C ASP A 135 14.22 -5.76 -2.98
N LEU A 136 12.94 -5.39 -3.04
CA LEU A 136 11.86 -6.36 -3.26
C LEU A 136 11.99 -7.11 -4.58
N ILE A 137 12.41 -6.44 -5.67
CA ILE A 137 12.65 -7.08 -6.96
C ILE A 137 13.81 -8.08 -6.84
N GLN A 138 14.93 -7.68 -6.22
CA GLN A 138 16.10 -8.53 -6.03
C GLN A 138 15.78 -9.77 -5.19
N ARG A 139 14.95 -9.62 -4.16
CA ARG A 139 14.46 -10.72 -3.31
C ARG A 139 13.36 -11.57 -3.94
N LYS A 140 12.97 -11.30 -5.20
CA LYS A 140 11.84 -11.94 -5.88
C LYS A 140 10.49 -11.73 -5.16
N GLY A 141 10.37 -10.69 -4.35
CA GLY A 141 9.11 -10.26 -3.75
C GLY A 141 8.17 -9.56 -4.73
N ILE A 142 8.68 -9.12 -5.89
CA ILE A 142 7.86 -8.66 -7.02
C ILE A 142 8.08 -9.59 -8.21
N LEU A 143 7.06 -10.37 -8.56
CA LEU A 143 7.07 -11.33 -9.66
C LEU A 143 6.04 -10.92 -10.71
N ARG A 144 6.50 -10.78 -11.97
CA ARG A 144 5.64 -10.41 -13.11
C ARG A 144 4.80 -9.15 -12.84
N GLY A 145 5.37 -8.17 -12.14
CA GLY A 145 4.69 -6.93 -11.81
C GLY A 145 3.64 -7.05 -10.69
N ARG A 146 3.71 -8.09 -9.85
CA ARG A 146 2.85 -8.25 -8.68
C ARG A 146 3.68 -8.60 -7.45
N VAL A 147 3.26 -8.08 -6.31
CA VAL A 147 3.84 -8.46 -5.03
C VAL A 147 3.42 -9.87 -4.65
N ASP A 148 4.42 -10.70 -4.39
CA ASP A 148 4.25 -11.96 -3.68
C ASP A 148 4.19 -11.68 -2.17
N ARG A 149 2.99 -11.80 -1.60
CA ARG A 149 2.74 -11.53 -0.18
C ARG A 149 3.46 -12.53 0.73
N SER A 150 3.91 -13.68 0.23
CA SER A 150 4.66 -14.65 1.04
C SER A 150 5.92 -14.02 1.66
N VAL A 151 6.62 -13.17 0.90
CA VAL A 151 7.80 -12.42 1.37
C VAL A 151 7.47 -11.52 2.56
N PHE A 152 6.29 -10.89 2.56
CA PHE A 152 5.87 -10.06 3.69
C PHE A 152 5.51 -10.92 4.89
N GLN A 153 4.82 -12.04 4.64
CA GLN A 153 4.36 -12.98 5.66
C GLN A 153 5.50 -13.70 6.38
N GLU A 154 6.70 -13.76 5.81
CA GLU A 154 7.90 -14.17 6.53
C GLU A 154 8.16 -13.28 7.76
N ILE A 155 7.85 -11.98 7.67
CA ILE A 155 8.07 -10.99 8.72
C ILE A 155 6.81 -10.76 9.56
N THR A 156 5.66 -10.52 8.94
CA THR A 156 4.38 -10.30 9.66
C THR A 156 3.80 -11.58 10.24
N GLY A 157 4.05 -12.73 9.63
CA GLY A 157 3.20 -13.90 9.77
C GLY A 157 1.98 -13.82 8.84
N ARG A 158 1.13 -14.85 8.92
CA ARG A 158 -0.04 -15.00 8.04
C ARG A 158 -1.17 -14.09 8.48
N LEU A 159 -1.68 -13.29 7.55
CA LEU A 159 -2.87 -12.46 7.68
C LEU A 159 -3.89 -12.81 6.58
N PRO A 160 -5.13 -12.32 6.65
CA PRO A 160 -6.11 -12.56 5.59
C PRO A 160 -5.64 -11.99 4.24
N PHE A 161 -6.05 -12.64 3.14
CA PHE A 161 -5.83 -12.11 1.80
C PHE A 161 -6.89 -11.06 1.46
N SER A 162 -6.70 -9.85 1.97
CA SER A 162 -7.54 -8.66 1.75
C SER A 162 -6.71 -7.41 1.46
N GLU A 163 -7.38 -6.32 1.05
CA GLU A 163 -6.73 -5.04 0.73
C GLU A 163 -6.06 -4.38 1.94
N TYR A 164 -6.69 -4.38 3.12
CA TYR A 164 -6.12 -3.74 4.32
C TYR A 164 -5.01 -4.58 4.94
N ALA A 165 -5.12 -5.91 4.88
CA ALA A 165 -4.02 -6.79 5.25
C ALA A 165 -2.82 -6.62 4.32
N PHE A 166 -3.04 -6.43 3.02
CA PHE A 166 -1.94 -6.14 2.10
C PHE A 166 -1.30 -4.77 2.40
N GLY A 167 -2.11 -3.75 2.67
CA GLY A 167 -1.62 -2.43 3.07
C GLY A 167 -0.78 -2.48 4.35
N PHE A 168 -1.26 -3.19 5.36
CA PHE A 168 -0.55 -3.41 6.61
C PHE A 168 0.73 -4.22 6.43
N GLU A 169 0.69 -5.34 5.69
CA GLU A 169 1.86 -6.18 5.43
C GLU A 169 2.96 -5.38 4.69
N LEU A 170 2.59 -4.60 3.67
CA LEU A 170 3.53 -3.72 2.96
C LEU A 170 4.17 -2.71 3.92
N LEU A 171 3.37 -2.03 4.74
CA LEU A 171 3.87 -1.03 5.68
C LEU A 171 4.78 -1.67 6.75
N ASN A 172 4.37 -2.81 7.31
CA ASN A 172 5.16 -3.56 8.28
C ASN A 172 6.50 -4.02 7.69
N TYR A 173 6.48 -4.49 6.45
CA TYR A 173 7.69 -4.92 5.75
C TYR A 173 8.57 -3.74 5.36
N PHE A 174 7.99 -2.61 4.93
CA PHE A 174 8.72 -1.37 4.65
C PHE A 174 9.50 -0.90 5.87
N VAL A 175 8.88 -0.88 7.06
CA VAL A 175 9.54 -0.50 8.31
C VAL A 175 10.68 -1.47 8.66
N PHE A 176 10.45 -2.78 8.47
CA PHE A 176 11.50 -3.80 8.67
C PHE A 176 12.69 -3.61 7.73
N TRP A 177 12.42 -3.47 6.43
CA TRP A 177 13.43 -3.23 5.41
C TRP A 177 14.22 -1.96 5.72
N PHE A 178 13.51 -0.87 6.03
CA PHE A 178 14.11 0.43 6.27
C PHE A 178 15.15 0.34 7.38
N ARG A 179 14.77 -0.21 8.54
CA ARG A 179 15.67 -0.35 9.68
C ARG A 179 16.90 -1.18 9.34
N ASN A 180 16.70 -2.34 8.71
CA ASN A 180 17.80 -3.25 8.42
C ASN A 180 18.74 -2.67 7.36
N LYS A 181 18.21 -1.94 6.36
CA LYS A 181 19.03 -1.19 5.41
C LYS A 181 19.89 -0.15 6.13
N GLN A 182 19.32 0.64 7.03
CA GLN A 182 20.09 1.64 7.79
C GLN A 182 21.17 1.00 8.68
N LEU A 183 20.85 -0.12 9.37
CA LEU A 183 21.83 -0.86 10.17
C LEU A 183 22.98 -1.42 9.33
N MET A 184 22.72 -1.84 8.09
CA MET A 184 23.77 -2.36 7.19
C MET A 184 24.62 -1.26 6.56
N GLU A 185 24.04 -0.11 6.23
CA GLU A 185 24.72 0.94 5.47
C GLU A 185 25.41 2.00 6.35
N LYS A 186 25.01 2.12 7.61
CA LYS A 186 25.51 3.17 8.51
C LYS A 186 25.97 2.58 9.83
N THR A 187 27.27 2.32 9.96
CA THR A 187 27.92 2.01 11.25
C THR A 187 27.60 3.07 12.30
N GLN A 188 27.48 4.33 11.86
CA GLN A 188 27.08 5.46 12.70
C GLN A 188 25.62 5.40 13.15
N PHE A 189 24.70 4.75 12.42
CA PHE A 189 23.30 4.63 12.83
C PHE A 189 23.14 3.72 14.04
N GLU A 190 23.91 2.63 14.12
CA GLU A 190 23.93 1.79 15.32
C GLU A 190 24.54 2.53 16.52
N GLU A 191 25.59 3.34 16.29
CA GLU A 191 26.16 4.20 17.34
C GLU A 191 25.21 5.32 17.76
N ASP A 192 24.50 5.95 16.82
CA ASP A 192 23.53 7.02 17.08
C ASP A 192 22.34 6.46 17.85
N LEU A 193 21.83 5.27 17.49
CA LEU A 193 20.80 4.57 18.27
C LEU A 193 21.27 4.19 19.69
N LYS A 194 22.55 3.81 19.85
CA LYS A 194 23.13 3.49 21.18
C LYS A 194 23.43 4.74 22.01
N LYS A 195 23.76 5.87 21.37
CA LYS A 195 24.10 7.15 22.03
C LYS A 195 22.86 7.99 22.33
N MET A 196 21.80 7.85 21.54
CA MET A 196 20.59 8.67 21.67
C MET A 196 19.57 7.98 22.58
N GLY A 197 19.12 8.69 23.60
CA GLY A 197 17.76 8.51 24.12
C GLY A 197 16.75 8.98 23.08
N VAL A 198 16.68 8.26 21.94
CA VAL A 198 15.92 8.64 20.74
C VAL A 198 14.53 9.06 21.16
N THR A 199 14.21 10.32 20.92
CA THR A 199 12.86 10.84 21.19
C THR A 199 11.93 10.35 20.09
N ASP A 200 10.65 10.14 20.40
CA ASP A 200 9.64 9.72 19.42
C ASP A 200 9.55 10.67 18.20
N GLU A 201 10.04 11.91 18.34
CA GLU A 201 10.11 12.93 17.29
C GLU A 201 11.18 12.67 16.21
N GLU A 202 12.23 11.92 16.53
CA GLU A 202 13.35 11.65 15.61
C GLU A 202 13.05 10.44 14.70
N ILE A 203 12.23 9.51 15.17
CA ILE A 203 11.91 8.25 14.49
C ILE A 203 11.36 8.48 13.06
N PRO A 204 10.44 9.42 12.81
CA PRO A 204 9.94 9.67 11.46
C PRO A 204 10.97 10.29 10.52
N LYS A 205 11.86 11.13 11.05
CA LYS A 205 13.00 11.66 10.29
C LYS A 205 13.96 10.53 9.91
N LEU A 206 14.18 9.58 10.83
CA LEU A 206 14.98 8.39 10.54
C LEU A 206 14.39 7.60 9.39
N VAL A 207 13.07 7.31 9.40
CA VAL A 207 12.40 6.49 8.37
C VAL A 207 12.12 7.27 7.05
N GLY A 208 12.43 8.57 7.00
CA GLY A 208 12.10 9.41 5.84
C GLY A 208 10.60 9.60 5.65
N VAL A 209 9.82 9.45 6.74
CA VAL A 209 8.36 9.56 6.74
C VAL A 209 7.98 10.98 7.11
N ARG A 210 7.46 11.70 6.11
CA ARG A 210 6.98 13.08 6.28
C ARG A 210 5.66 13.11 7.03
N ASP A 211 5.33 14.28 7.57
CA ASP A 211 4.12 14.47 8.39
C ASP A 211 2.84 14.32 7.56
N ASP A 212 2.93 14.61 6.27
CA ASP A 212 1.88 14.46 5.26
C ASP A 212 1.91 13.09 4.55
N ALA A 213 2.74 12.14 5.02
CA ALA A 213 2.77 10.79 4.47
C ALA A 213 1.45 10.05 4.74
N ALA A 214 0.98 9.36 3.71
CA ALA A 214 -0.24 8.56 3.77
C ALA A 214 -0.08 7.22 3.06
N LEU A 215 -0.78 6.22 3.56
CA LEU A 215 -0.99 4.94 2.90
C LEU A 215 -2.29 5.04 2.11
N VAL A 216 -2.24 4.74 0.81
CA VAL A 216 -3.42 4.73 -0.05
C VAL A 216 -3.68 3.31 -0.52
N VAL A 217 -4.89 2.82 -0.23
CA VAL A 217 -5.33 1.46 -0.57
C VAL A 217 -6.42 1.54 -1.63
N TYR A 218 -6.12 1.02 -2.82
CA TYR A 218 -7.08 0.87 -3.91
C TYR A 218 -7.61 -0.56 -3.92
N SER A 219 -8.92 -0.72 -3.89
CA SER A 219 -9.62 -2.01 -4.05
C SER A 219 -10.37 -1.99 -5.38
N ILE A 220 -9.94 -2.84 -6.33
CA ILE A 220 -10.44 -2.89 -7.70
C ILE A 220 -10.95 -4.29 -8.05
N PRO A 221 -11.97 -4.79 -7.34
CA PRO A 221 -12.57 -6.08 -7.64
C PRO A 221 -13.28 -6.06 -9.01
N ARG A 222 -13.29 -7.20 -9.71
CA ARG A 222 -14.07 -7.34 -10.95
C ARG A 222 -15.57 -7.39 -10.63
N GLY A 223 -16.36 -6.58 -11.34
CA GLY A 223 -17.83 -6.58 -11.25
C GLY A 223 -18.41 -6.13 -9.90
N LYS A 224 -17.60 -5.51 -9.03
CA LYS A 224 -18.02 -4.96 -7.73
C LYS A 224 -17.58 -3.50 -7.62
N LYS A 225 -18.13 -2.78 -6.64
CA LYS A 225 -17.77 -1.38 -6.36
C LYS A 225 -16.27 -1.27 -6.05
N ARG A 226 -15.60 -0.39 -6.78
CA ARG A 226 -14.20 0.00 -6.54
C ARG A 226 -14.11 1.00 -5.40
N ARG A 227 -13.01 0.98 -4.66
CA ARG A 227 -12.79 1.85 -3.50
C ARG A 227 -11.36 2.38 -3.49
N VAL A 228 -11.21 3.60 -2.98
CA VAL A 228 -9.93 4.19 -2.61
C VAL A 228 -10.05 4.63 -1.17
N GLU A 229 -9.12 4.19 -0.34
CA GLU A 229 -9.04 4.55 1.07
C GLU A 229 -7.75 5.32 1.30
N PHE A 230 -7.87 6.55 1.81
CA PHE A 230 -6.74 7.37 2.23
C PHE A 230 -6.56 7.19 3.73
N ILE A 231 -5.40 6.67 4.12
CA ILE A 231 -5.04 6.43 5.50
C ILE A 231 -3.94 7.43 5.85
N PRO A 232 -4.32 8.61 6.39
CA PRO A 232 -3.37 9.69 6.68
C PRO A 232 -2.55 9.37 7.93
N ARG A 233 -1.59 10.24 8.25
CA ARG A 233 -0.80 10.19 9.50
C ARG A 233 -0.02 8.88 9.65
N THR A 234 0.52 8.37 8.54
CA THR A 234 1.38 7.17 8.55
C THR A 234 2.58 7.36 9.48
N LYS A 235 3.08 8.59 9.62
CA LYS A 235 4.05 8.99 10.64
C LYS A 235 3.64 8.54 12.05
N ASN A 236 2.46 8.97 12.52
CA ASN A 236 1.98 8.69 13.87
C ASN A 236 1.78 7.20 14.09
N PHE A 237 1.29 6.50 13.08
CA PHE A 237 1.16 5.04 13.11
C PHE A 237 2.53 4.35 13.29
N ILE A 238 3.53 4.74 12.50
CA ILE A 238 4.89 4.19 12.61
C ILE A 238 5.50 4.51 13.98
N THR A 239 5.42 5.76 14.44
CA THR A 239 5.96 6.17 15.74
C THR A 239 5.32 5.35 16.88
N ARG A 240 3.99 5.23 16.91
CA ARG A 240 3.31 4.48 17.98
C ARG A 240 3.71 3.01 17.98
N TRP A 241 3.59 2.36 16.82
CA TRP A 241 3.62 0.91 16.72
C TRP A 241 4.99 0.30 16.42
N TYR A 242 5.93 1.09 15.92
CA TYR A 242 7.23 0.58 15.48
C TYR A 242 8.41 1.27 16.17
N SER A 243 8.19 2.28 17.02
CA SER A 243 9.27 2.98 17.74
C SER A 243 10.24 2.03 18.44
N SER A 244 9.70 1.11 19.25
CA SER A 244 10.51 0.14 19.99
C SER A 244 11.33 -0.76 19.07
N PHE A 245 10.76 -1.20 17.95
CA PHE A 245 11.47 -2.01 16.94
C PHE A 245 12.54 -1.21 16.20
N LEU A 246 12.26 0.06 15.88
CA LEU A 246 13.17 0.94 15.16
C LEU A 246 14.38 1.36 16.00
N THR A 247 14.18 1.52 17.31
CA THR A 247 15.21 2.01 18.25
C THR A 247 15.98 0.89 18.96
N ASN A 248 15.44 -0.34 19.01
CA ASN A 248 16.10 -1.47 19.66
C ASN A 248 16.56 -2.52 18.63
N PRO A 249 17.88 -2.67 18.39
CA PRO A 249 18.43 -3.64 17.45
C PRO A 249 18.20 -5.09 17.87
N ASP A 250 18.00 -5.37 19.17
CA ASP A 250 17.78 -6.73 19.69
C ASP A 250 16.40 -7.28 19.33
N ILE A 251 15.48 -6.44 18.86
CA ILE A 251 14.16 -6.87 18.39
C ILE A 251 14.31 -7.33 16.93
N PRO A 252 14.26 -8.63 16.61
CA PRO A 252 14.61 -9.10 15.27
C PRO A 252 13.57 -8.74 14.19
N GLN A 253 12.33 -8.46 14.59
CA GLN A 253 11.21 -8.23 13.67
C GLN A 253 10.12 -7.35 14.30
N PRO A 254 9.28 -6.67 13.50
CA PRO A 254 8.20 -5.86 14.03
C PRO A 254 7.18 -6.68 14.81
N GLN A 255 6.95 -6.30 16.05
CA GLN A 255 6.16 -7.05 17.02
C GLN A 255 4.67 -6.99 16.71
N LEU A 256 4.18 -5.84 16.19
CA LEU A 256 2.76 -5.65 15.84
C LEU A 256 2.29 -6.68 14.81
N GLY A 257 3.02 -6.87 13.72
CA GLY A 257 2.66 -7.85 12.69
C GLY A 257 2.51 -9.26 13.25
N ARG A 258 3.49 -9.69 14.07
CA ARG A 258 3.48 -11.01 14.71
C ARG A 258 2.32 -11.18 15.69
N PHE A 259 1.95 -10.14 16.43
CA PHE A 259 0.77 -10.16 17.28
C PHE A 259 -0.51 -10.37 16.46
N LEU A 260 -0.74 -9.56 15.43
CA LEU A 260 -1.95 -9.68 14.59
C LEU A 260 -2.02 -11.04 13.90
N SER A 261 -0.90 -11.55 13.38
CA SER A 261 -0.86 -12.90 12.81
C SER A 261 -1.16 -13.99 13.84
N SER A 262 -0.82 -13.78 15.11
CA SER A 262 -1.11 -14.74 16.19
C SER A 262 -2.57 -14.73 16.61
N LEU A 263 -3.29 -13.61 16.39
CA LEU A 263 -4.74 -13.49 16.58
C LEU A 263 -5.53 -14.11 15.42
N TYR A 264 -5.01 -14.00 14.19
CA TYR A 264 -5.73 -14.47 13.00
C TYR A 264 -5.89 -16.00 12.95
N VAL A 265 -7.13 -16.46 12.83
CA VAL A 265 -7.49 -17.88 12.66
C VAL A 265 -7.83 -18.14 11.19
N SER A 266 -6.86 -18.66 10.43
CA SER A 266 -6.98 -18.76 8.96
C SER A 266 -8.09 -19.69 8.45
N SER A 267 -8.55 -20.63 9.28
CA SER A 267 -9.67 -21.55 9.01
C SER A 267 -11.04 -20.87 9.18
N SER A 268 -11.13 -19.76 9.90
CA SER A 268 -12.40 -19.08 10.20
C SER A 268 -12.69 -17.95 9.21
N LYS A 269 -13.84 -18.05 8.53
CA LYS A 269 -14.35 -16.97 7.66
C LYS A 269 -14.69 -15.71 8.46
N GLU A 270 -15.17 -15.90 9.69
CA GLU A 270 -15.48 -14.82 10.62
C GLU A 270 -14.20 -14.09 11.01
N SER A 271 -13.15 -14.81 11.45
CA SER A 271 -11.84 -14.22 11.78
C SER A 271 -11.28 -13.39 10.63
N ARG A 272 -11.44 -13.84 9.39
CA ARG A 272 -11.05 -13.07 8.20
C ARG A 272 -11.79 -11.74 8.09
N GLY A 273 -13.11 -11.73 8.27
CA GLY A 273 -13.93 -10.53 8.16
C GLY A 273 -13.64 -9.53 9.28
N VAL A 274 -13.48 -10.01 10.51
CA VAL A 274 -13.18 -9.18 11.68
C VAL A 274 -11.77 -8.59 11.58
N MET A 275 -10.77 -9.42 11.26
CA MET A 275 -9.38 -8.97 11.11
C MET A 275 -9.22 -7.90 10.02
N ASP A 276 -9.89 -8.05 8.88
CA ASP A 276 -9.81 -7.05 7.80
C ASP A 276 -10.39 -5.69 8.22
N LYS A 277 -11.55 -5.69 8.90
CA LYS A 277 -12.12 -4.47 9.47
C LYS A 277 -11.22 -3.88 10.55
N PHE A 278 -10.69 -4.70 11.44
CA PHE A 278 -9.79 -4.26 12.50
C PHE A 278 -8.54 -3.60 11.93
N LEU A 279 -7.96 -4.18 10.87
CA LEU A 279 -6.80 -3.62 10.19
C LEU A 279 -7.07 -2.25 9.56
N LEU A 280 -8.28 -1.99 9.06
CA LEU A 280 -8.67 -0.66 8.57
C LEU A 280 -8.58 0.39 9.69
N TYR A 281 -9.20 0.13 10.85
CA TYR A 281 -9.14 1.04 12.00
C TYR A 281 -7.71 1.17 12.52
N LEU A 282 -7.01 0.04 12.66
CA LEU A 282 -5.63 0.00 13.14
C LEU A 282 -4.72 0.87 12.28
N LEU A 283 -4.81 0.74 10.94
CA LEU A 283 -4.02 1.54 10.01
C LEU A 283 -4.31 3.05 10.13
N ARG A 284 -5.53 3.44 10.53
CA ARG A 284 -5.89 4.83 10.89
C ARG A 284 -5.39 5.25 12.28
N ASN A 285 -4.57 4.41 12.91
CA ASN A 285 -4.05 4.57 14.26
C ASN A 285 -5.13 4.50 15.37
N GLU A 286 -6.26 3.86 15.07
CA GLU A 286 -7.38 3.65 15.99
C GLU A 286 -7.47 2.16 16.37
N VAL A 287 -7.80 1.86 17.61
CA VAL A 287 -7.99 0.47 18.06
C VAL A 287 -9.45 0.31 18.44
N ASP A 288 -10.19 -0.38 17.58
CA ASP A 288 -11.58 -0.74 17.86
C ASP A 288 -11.60 -1.89 18.87
N GLY A 289 -12.01 -1.57 20.10
CA GLY A 289 -12.04 -2.53 21.21
C GLY A 289 -13.02 -3.68 21.00
N THR A 290 -14.16 -3.42 20.33
CA THR A 290 -15.17 -4.43 20.04
C THR A 290 -14.65 -5.45 19.03
N LEU A 291 -14.00 -4.99 17.95
CA LEU A 291 -13.36 -5.88 16.97
C LEU A 291 -12.18 -6.65 17.59
N LEU A 292 -11.42 -6.02 18.50
CA LEU A 292 -10.34 -6.70 19.22
C LEU A 292 -10.88 -7.82 20.13
N GLU A 293 -11.95 -7.53 20.89
CA GLU A 293 -12.62 -8.50 21.74
C GLU A 293 -13.17 -9.68 20.93
N GLU A 294 -13.82 -9.41 19.79
CA GLU A 294 -14.34 -10.44 18.89
C GLU A 294 -13.21 -11.34 18.34
N MET A 295 -12.08 -10.75 17.90
CA MET A 295 -10.91 -11.53 17.48
C MET A 295 -10.31 -12.37 18.60
N LEU A 296 -10.25 -11.84 19.82
CA LEU A 296 -9.76 -12.57 20.99
C LEU A 296 -10.70 -13.73 21.33
N GLY A 297 -12.01 -13.53 21.29
CA GLY A 297 -13.01 -14.59 21.49
C GLY A 297 -12.82 -15.74 20.50
N ILE A 298 -12.80 -15.43 19.20
CA ILE A 298 -12.55 -16.43 18.13
C ILE A 298 -11.22 -17.17 18.38
N ARG A 299 -10.21 -16.44 18.86
CA ARG A 299 -8.89 -17.02 19.09
C ARG A 299 -8.85 -17.92 20.32
N VAL A 300 -9.55 -17.58 21.39
CA VAL A 300 -9.68 -18.40 22.60
C VAL A 300 -10.36 -19.73 22.26
N ASP A 301 -11.43 -19.70 21.47
CA ASP A 301 -12.14 -20.89 21.01
C ASP A 301 -11.24 -21.83 20.18
N GLU A 302 -10.31 -21.26 19.41
CA GLU A 302 -9.33 -22.01 18.65
C GLU A 302 -8.18 -22.53 19.53
N ILE A 303 -7.75 -21.76 20.54
CA ILE A 303 -6.70 -22.19 21.48
C ILE A 303 -7.13 -23.43 22.27
N ALA A 304 -8.43 -23.54 22.59
CA ALA A 304 -9.00 -24.75 23.21
C ALA A 304 -8.81 -26.02 22.35
N LYS A 305 -8.60 -25.86 21.03
CA LYS A 305 -8.38 -26.96 20.07
C LYS A 305 -6.91 -27.13 19.68
N SER A 306 -6.12 -26.07 19.74
CA SER A 306 -4.71 -26.06 19.34
C SER A 306 -3.91 -25.04 20.16
N VAL A 307 -2.92 -25.52 20.92
CA VAL A 307 -2.07 -24.67 21.77
C VAL A 307 -1.09 -23.87 20.91
N ARG A 308 -1.54 -22.72 20.42
CA ARG A 308 -0.69 -21.72 19.77
C ARG A 308 -0.77 -20.41 20.58
N PRO A 309 0.34 -19.86 21.08
CA PRO A 309 0.32 -18.70 21.95
C PRO A 309 -0.04 -17.39 21.22
N LEU A 310 -0.47 -16.39 21.97
CA LEU A 310 -0.61 -15.00 21.53
C LEU A 310 0.74 -14.28 21.61
N SER A 311 1.49 -14.31 20.52
CA SER A 311 2.82 -13.69 20.43
C SER A 311 2.73 -12.17 20.61
N TYR A 312 3.63 -11.57 21.39
CA TYR A 312 3.73 -10.11 21.56
C TYR A 312 2.47 -9.38 22.09
N ALA A 313 1.56 -10.09 22.78
CA ALA A 313 0.38 -9.47 23.40
C ALA A 313 0.76 -8.35 24.39
N ARG A 314 1.75 -8.59 25.27
CA ARG A 314 2.24 -7.58 26.22
C ARG A 314 2.70 -6.29 25.52
N PHE A 315 3.40 -6.43 24.40
CA PHE A 315 3.81 -5.30 23.58
C PHE A 315 2.59 -4.53 23.05
N PHE A 316 1.63 -5.22 22.44
CA PHE A 316 0.45 -4.58 21.87
C PHE A 316 -0.33 -3.78 22.93
N PHE A 317 -0.66 -4.40 24.06
CA PHE A 317 -1.42 -3.74 25.12
C PHE A 317 -0.66 -2.60 25.79
N SER A 318 0.66 -2.65 25.87
CA SER A 318 1.47 -1.53 26.39
C SER A 318 1.39 -0.26 25.52
N LYS A 319 0.99 -0.39 24.25
CA LYS A 319 0.82 0.74 23.30
C LYS A 319 -0.60 1.32 23.30
N LEU A 320 -1.51 0.78 24.13
CA LEU A 320 -2.89 1.27 24.27
C LEU A 320 -3.08 2.25 25.43
N GLN A 321 -2.10 2.32 26.34
CA GLN A 321 -2.07 3.26 27.47
C GLN A 321 -1.69 4.65 27.00
#